data_AF-A0A534GX80-F1
#
_entry.id   AF-A0A534GX80-F1
#
_cell.length_a   1.000
_cell.length_b   1.000
_cell.length_c   1.000
_cell.angle_alpha   90.00
_cell.angle_beta   90.00
_cell.angle_gamma   90.00
#
_symmetry.space_group_name_H-M   'P 1'
#
loop_
_entity.id
_entity.type
_entity.pdbx_description
1 polymer ?
#
loop_
_entity_poly.entity_id
_entity_poly.type
_entity_poly.pdbx_seq_one_letter_code
_entity_poly.pdbx_strand_id
1 'polypeptide(L)'
;MTVHPRRTEQGSRSGTSEPRRSESGGAALLHPQELESLLLNIDASLRVHSRHQLFGWTQGMLQSLIKHELLVCAVRGARPTAYQVDCFASPWIDPEKVGDVFRRDTAFVTHLAAQWTESEFHPVVFAAGGAEPLSRGPFVAELQ
;
A
#
# COMPACT_ATOMS: atom_id res chain seq x y z
N MET A 1 46.92 -55.82 -20.89
CA MET A 1 47.18 -54.88 -22.00
C MET A 1 46.00 -53.92 -22.08
N THR A 2 46.14 -52.70 -21.55
CA THR A 2 46.46 -51.46 -22.31
C THR A 2 45.14 -50.75 -22.70
N VAL A 3 44.61 -49.81 -21.88
CA VAL A 3 44.85 -48.34 -21.81
C VAL A 3 43.82 -47.51 -22.62
N HIS A 4 42.94 -46.84 -21.86
CA HIS A 4 42.46 -45.43 -21.95
C HIS A 4 41.70 -44.90 -23.21
N PRO A 5 41.19 -43.64 -23.21
CA PRO A 5 39.77 -43.31 -23.02
C PRO A 5 39.23 -42.37 -24.14
N ARG A 6 37.97 -41.92 -24.09
CA ARG A 6 37.60 -40.67 -24.76
C ARG A 6 36.37 -39.97 -24.13
N ARG A 7 36.69 -38.80 -23.55
CA ARG A 7 35.84 -37.63 -23.27
C ARG A 7 35.20 -37.17 -24.61
N THR A 8 33.93 -36.82 -24.71
CA THR A 8 33.26 -35.51 -24.48
C THR A 8 31.85 -35.69 -25.11
N GLU A 9 30.73 -35.19 -24.59
CA GLU A 9 30.25 -33.81 -24.81
C GLU A 9 28.87 -33.61 -24.16
N GLN A 10 28.63 -32.36 -23.73
CA GLN A 10 27.40 -31.58 -23.88
C GLN A 10 26.14 -31.91 -23.05
N GLY A 11 25.70 -30.88 -22.33
CA GLY A 11 24.37 -30.81 -21.73
C GLY A 11 24.24 -29.74 -20.66
N SER A 12 24.48 -28.47 -21.03
CA SER A 12 24.23 -27.29 -20.20
C SER A 12 22.89 -27.36 -19.48
N ARG A 13 22.90 -27.49 -18.15
CA ARG A 13 21.73 -27.14 -17.33
C ARG A 13 21.83 -25.67 -16.96
N SER A 14 21.46 -24.82 -17.91
CA SER A 14 21.09 -23.43 -17.62
C SER A 14 19.77 -23.47 -16.86
N GLY A 15 19.84 -23.59 -15.54
CA GLY A 15 18.70 -23.30 -14.67
C GLY A 15 18.50 -21.79 -14.61
N THR A 16 18.04 -21.21 -15.72
CA THR A 16 17.53 -19.83 -15.73
C THR A 16 16.17 -19.89 -15.03
N SER A 17 16.19 -19.72 -13.71
CA SER A 17 14.98 -19.46 -12.93
C SER A 17 14.50 -18.08 -13.33
N GLU A 18 13.72 -17.98 -14.40
CA GLU A 18 12.98 -16.77 -14.71
C GLU A 18 12.11 -16.43 -13.49
N PRO A 19 12.18 -15.21 -12.95
CA PRO A 19 11.20 -14.77 -11.98
C PRO A 19 9.87 -14.79 -12.72
N ARG A 20 8.94 -15.64 -12.24
CA ARG A 20 7.54 -15.57 -12.65
C ARG A 20 7.10 -14.13 -12.44
N ARG A 21 7.03 -13.36 -13.54
CA ARG A 21 6.19 -12.17 -13.58
C ARG A 21 4.82 -12.67 -13.17
N SER A 22 4.38 -12.30 -11.97
CA SER A 22 2.97 -12.39 -11.65
C SER A 22 2.29 -11.50 -12.66
N GLU A 23 1.72 -12.14 -13.69
CA GLU A 23 0.78 -11.49 -14.59
C GLU A 23 -0.24 -10.81 -13.69
N SER A 24 -0.32 -9.49 -13.83
CA SER A 24 -1.30 -8.63 -13.21
C SER A 24 -2.62 -9.37 -13.12
N GLY A 25 -3.01 -9.72 -11.88
CA GLY A 25 -4.27 -10.38 -11.60
C GLY A 25 -5.36 -9.63 -12.32
N GLY A 26 -5.95 -10.27 -13.33
CA GLY A 26 -6.99 -9.68 -14.16
C GLY A 26 -8.03 -9.05 -13.25
N ALA A 27 -8.46 -7.83 -13.59
CA ALA A 27 -9.46 -7.08 -12.86
C ALA A 27 -10.57 -8.05 -12.44
N ALA A 28 -10.59 -8.39 -11.15
CA ALA A 28 -11.62 -9.27 -10.62
C ALA A 28 -12.95 -8.62 -11.00
N LEU A 29 -13.77 -9.33 -11.76
CA LEU A 29 -15.06 -8.80 -12.17
C LEU A 29 -15.89 -8.61 -10.89
N LEU A 30 -16.11 -7.34 -10.53
CA LEU A 30 -16.93 -6.98 -9.39
C LEU A 30 -18.35 -7.48 -9.61
N HIS A 31 -18.98 -7.98 -8.55
CA HIS A 31 -20.39 -8.32 -8.58
C HIS A 31 -21.22 -7.03 -8.84
N PRO A 32 -22.38 -7.07 -9.53
CA PRO A 32 -23.13 -5.86 -9.88
C PRO A 32 -23.39 -4.89 -8.71
N GLN A 33 -23.68 -5.41 -7.53
CA GLN A 33 -23.91 -4.63 -6.30
C GLN A 33 -22.61 -3.98 -5.78
N GLU A 34 -21.46 -4.63 -5.93
CA GLU A 34 -20.16 -4.07 -5.57
C GLU A 34 -19.78 -2.95 -6.54
N LEU A 35 -20.06 -3.14 -7.83
CA LEU A 35 -19.87 -2.11 -8.85
C LEU A 35 -20.78 -0.89 -8.59
N GLU A 36 -22.05 -1.11 -8.29
CA GLU A 36 -22.98 -0.03 -7.93
C GLU A 36 -22.50 0.73 -6.69
N SER A 37 -22.10 0.01 -5.64
CA SER A 37 -21.56 0.60 -4.40
C SER A 37 -20.27 1.40 -4.67
N LEU A 38 -19.41 0.91 -5.56
CA LEU A 38 -18.21 1.60 -5.99
C LEU A 38 -18.54 2.89 -6.75
N LEU A 39 -19.46 2.83 -7.71
CA LEU A 39 -19.86 4.00 -8.51
C LEU A 39 -20.51 5.08 -7.63
N LEU A 40 -21.37 4.69 -6.68
CA LEU A 40 -21.97 5.62 -5.72
C LEU A 40 -20.91 6.30 -4.83
N ASN A 41 -19.90 5.54 -4.40
CA ASN A 41 -18.77 6.09 -3.65
C ASN A 41 -17.94 7.07 -4.48
N ILE A 42 -17.70 6.76 -5.75
CA ILE A 42 -17.00 7.66 -6.66
C ILE A 42 -17.80 8.95 -6.83
N ASP A 43 -19.12 8.90 -7.09
CA ASP A 43 -19.95 10.10 -7.20
C ASP A 43 -19.93 10.94 -5.92
N ALA A 44 -20.07 10.29 -4.76
CA ALA A 44 -20.03 10.96 -3.46
C ALA A 44 -18.68 11.64 -3.21
N SER A 45 -17.58 11.02 -3.64
CA SER A 45 -16.23 11.58 -3.46
C SER A 45 -16.04 12.91 -4.19
N LEU A 46 -16.69 13.10 -5.34
CA LEU A 46 -16.65 14.35 -6.11
C LEU A 46 -17.33 15.53 -5.38
N ARG A 47 -18.13 15.24 -4.34
CA ARG A 47 -18.83 16.27 -3.53
C ARG A 47 -18.03 16.67 -2.29
N VAL A 48 -16.88 16.06 -2.05
CA VAL A 48 -16.01 16.33 -0.90
C VAL A 48 -15.11 17.54 -1.20
N HIS A 49 -15.38 18.67 -0.55
CA HIS A 49 -14.67 19.94 -0.75
C HIS A 49 -14.07 20.52 0.54
N SER A 50 -14.26 19.85 1.67
CA SER A 50 -13.80 20.30 2.98
C SER A 50 -13.39 19.11 3.85
N ARG A 51 -12.56 19.37 4.86
CA ARG A 51 -12.08 18.34 5.79
C ARG A 51 -13.22 17.63 6.55
N HIS A 52 -14.28 18.36 6.94
CA HIS A 52 -15.44 17.75 7.60
C HIS A 52 -16.21 16.82 6.65
N GLN A 53 -16.37 17.21 5.38
CA GLN A 53 -16.99 16.34 4.36
C GLN A 53 -16.13 15.12 4.10
N LEU A 54 -14.80 15.28 4.06
CA LEU A 54 -13.85 14.18 3.91
C LEU A 54 -14.00 13.18 5.06
N PHE A 55 -14.04 13.67 6.31
CA PHE A 55 -14.30 12.82 7.48
C PHE A 55 -15.64 12.07 7.39
N GLY A 56 -16.73 12.77 7.06
CA GLY A 56 -18.05 12.14 6.94
C GLY A 56 -18.12 11.09 5.83
N TRP A 57 -17.44 11.33 4.70
CA TRP A 57 -17.37 10.38 3.61
C TRP A 57 -16.50 9.16 3.95
N THR A 58 -15.33 9.36 4.56
CA THR A 58 -14.41 8.26 4.93
C THR A 58 -15.02 7.35 5.98
N GLN A 59 -15.63 7.92 7.02
CA GLN A 59 -16.27 7.16 8.10
C GLN A 59 -17.64 6.59 7.74
N GLY A 60 -18.26 7.07 6.64
CA GLY A 60 -19.58 6.64 6.20
C GLY A 60 -19.52 5.72 4.99
N MET A 61 -19.52 6.32 3.80
CA MET A 61 -19.70 5.58 2.55
C MET A 61 -18.47 4.73 2.20
N LEU A 62 -17.28 5.30 2.35
CA LEU A 62 -16.02 4.62 2.02
C LEU A 62 -15.77 3.42 2.93
N GLN A 63 -16.17 3.52 4.21
CA GLN A 63 -16.02 2.44 5.20
C GLN A 63 -16.74 1.14 4.80
N SER A 64 -17.76 1.23 3.93
CA SER A 64 -18.44 0.05 3.39
C SER A 64 -17.65 -0.67 2.28
N LEU A 65 -16.79 0.06 1.55
CA LEU A 65 -15.92 -0.48 0.50
C LEU A 65 -14.57 -0.93 1.05
N ILE A 66 -13.93 -0.09 1.86
CA ILE A 66 -12.61 -0.31 2.43
C ILE A 66 -12.76 -0.17 3.93
N LYS A 67 -12.96 -1.30 4.61
CA LYS A 67 -13.03 -1.33 6.07
C LYS A 67 -11.68 -0.92 6.64
N HIS A 68 -11.66 0.16 7.41
CA HIS A 68 -10.47 0.65 8.08
C HIS A 68 -10.78 1.10 9.51
N GLU A 69 -9.85 0.89 10.42
CA GLU A 69 -9.92 1.47 11.77
C GLU A 69 -9.17 2.80 11.84
N LEU A 70 -8.23 3.02 10.92
CA LEU A 70 -7.43 4.22 10.78
C LEU A 70 -7.18 4.49 9.30
N LEU A 71 -7.41 5.73 8.89
CA LEU A 71 -7.04 6.27 7.59
C LEU A 71 -6.13 7.48 7.81
N VAL A 72 -4.93 7.42 7.24
CA VAL A 72 -3.98 8.54 7.24
C VAL A 72 -3.87 9.06 5.82
N CYS A 73 -4.22 10.33 5.62
CA CYS A 73 -4.08 11.03 4.35
C CYS A 73 -2.90 11.99 4.45
N ALA A 74 -1.89 11.82 3.60
CA ALA A 74 -0.71 12.67 3.58
C ALA A 74 -0.54 13.32 2.20
N VAL A 75 -0.45 14.64 2.16
CA VAL A 75 -0.18 15.41 0.95
C VAL A 75 1.13 16.15 1.12
N ARG A 76 2.03 16.02 0.16
CA ARG A 76 3.29 16.77 0.16
C ARG A 76 3.00 18.25 -0.07
N GLY A 77 3.35 19.08 0.91
CA GLY A 77 3.21 20.53 0.80
C GLY A 77 4.26 21.16 -0.12
N ALA A 78 4.22 22.49 -0.24
CA ALA A 78 5.15 23.26 -1.08
C ALA A 78 6.63 23.15 -0.64
N ARG A 79 6.90 22.70 0.60
CA ARG A 79 8.26 22.43 1.08
C ARG A 79 8.57 20.94 0.94
N PRO A 80 9.77 20.56 0.45
CA PRO A 80 10.09 19.18 0.10
C PRO A 80 9.89 18.14 1.21
N THR A 81 9.92 18.55 2.48
CA THR A 81 9.89 17.67 3.66
C THR A 81 8.65 17.83 4.54
N ALA A 82 7.72 18.72 4.20
CA ALA A 82 6.54 18.98 5.02
C ALA A 82 5.31 18.30 4.40
N TYR A 83 4.80 17.25 5.06
CA TYR A 83 3.52 16.64 4.73
C TYR A 83 2.41 17.31 5.53
N GLN A 84 1.32 17.67 4.85
CA GLN A 84 0.03 17.90 5.50
C GLN A 84 -0.60 16.54 5.73
N VAL A 85 -0.97 16.27 6.99
CA VAL A 85 -1.43 14.95 7.41
C VAL A 85 -2.77 15.10 8.12
N ASP A 86 -3.77 14.41 7.60
CA ASP A 86 -5.08 14.22 8.22
C ASP A 86 -5.22 12.76 8.64
N CYS A 87 -5.69 12.55 9.87
CA CYS A 87 -5.97 11.22 10.40
C CYS A 87 -7.45 11.11 10.74
N PHE A 88 -8.08 10.03 10.25
CA PHE A 88 -9.46 9.68 10.52
C PHE A 88 -9.47 8.28 11.10
N ALA A 89 -10.00 8.14 12.30
CA ALA A 89 -9.87 6.89 13.03
C ALA A 89 -11.15 6.56 13.79
N SER A 90 -11.28 5.27 14.13
CA SER A 90 -12.30 4.79 15.06
C SER A 90 -12.19 5.49 16.42
N PRO A 91 -13.29 5.54 17.21
CA PRO A 91 -13.35 6.32 18.46
C PRO A 91 -12.31 5.98 19.54
N TRP A 92 -11.71 4.79 19.48
CA TRP A 92 -10.70 4.32 20.46
C TRP A 92 -9.26 4.63 20.05
N ILE A 93 -9.03 5.17 18.85
CA ILE A 93 -7.71 5.56 18.36
C ILE A 93 -7.63 7.09 18.45
N ASP A 94 -6.53 7.63 19.00
CA ASP A 94 -6.28 9.06 19.03
C ASP A 94 -5.68 9.52 17.67
N PRO A 95 -6.46 10.17 16.78
CA PRO A 95 -5.98 10.56 15.46
C PRO A 95 -4.90 11.63 15.52
N GLU A 96 -4.88 12.48 16.56
CA GLU A 96 -3.86 13.54 16.69
C GLU A 96 -2.51 12.93 17.06
N LYS A 97 -2.50 11.97 17.98
CA LYS A 97 -1.27 11.22 18.33
C LYS A 97 -0.70 10.49 17.11
N VAL A 98 -1.55 9.79 16.37
CA VAL A 98 -1.14 9.08 15.14
C VAL A 98 -0.59 10.04 14.11
N GLY A 99 -1.28 11.16 13.86
CA GLY A 99 -0.84 12.18 12.91
C GLY A 99 0.50 12.80 13.31
N ASP A 100 0.72 13.03 14.60
CA ASP A 100 1.98 13.53 15.15
C ASP A 100 3.14 12.55 14.93
N VAL A 101 2.93 11.26 15.23
CA VAL A 101 3.94 10.23 15.03
C VAL A 101 4.26 10.09 13.55
N PHE A 102 3.23 10.05 12.68
CA PHE A 102 3.41 9.98 11.23
C PHE A 102 4.21 11.18 10.69
N ARG A 103 3.93 12.40 11.16
CA ARG A 103 4.67 13.61 10.75
C ARG A 103 6.14 13.59 11.19
N ARG A 104 6.43 13.04 12.37
CA ARG A 104 7.79 12.98 12.92
C ARG A 104 8.66 11.92 12.25
N ASP A 105 8.04 10.82 11.79
CA ASP A 105 8.74 9.73 11.12
C ASP A 105 8.92 10.00 9.61
N THR A 106 9.71 11.02 9.27
CA THR A 106 9.93 11.41 7.86
C THR A 106 10.54 10.30 7.01
N ALA A 107 11.32 9.40 7.64
CA ALA A 107 11.91 8.25 6.96
C ALA A 107 10.83 7.27 6.52
N PHE A 108 9.88 6.94 7.42
CA PHE A 108 8.73 6.10 7.07
C PHE A 108 7.87 6.71 5.97
N VAL A 109 7.48 7.98 6.08
CA VAL A 109 6.63 8.62 5.06
C VAL A 109 7.32 8.65 3.69
N THR A 110 8.63 8.91 3.67
CA THR A 110 9.41 8.90 2.42
C THR A 110 9.51 7.48 1.85
N HIS A 111 9.67 6.47 2.70
CA HIS A 111 9.67 5.08 2.28
C HIS A 111 8.32 4.66 1.67
N LEU A 112 7.20 5.01 2.28
CA LEU A 112 5.87 4.76 1.71
C LEU A 112 5.71 5.43 0.34
N ALA A 113 6.12 6.70 0.21
CA ALA A 113 6.04 7.43 -1.05
C ALA A 113 6.94 6.81 -2.14
N ALA A 114 8.14 6.34 -1.77
CA ALA A 114 9.05 5.65 -2.68
C ALA A 114 8.47 4.33 -3.17
N GLN A 115 7.95 3.49 -2.26
CA GLN A 115 7.31 2.21 -2.61
C GLN A 115 6.10 2.42 -3.55
N TRP A 116 5.27 3.43 -3.29
CA TRP A 116 4.16 3.77 -4.18
C TRP A 116 4.62 4.32 -5.54
N THR A 117 5.73 5.03 -5.60
CA THR A 117 6.30 5.50 -6.88
C THR A 117 6.90 4.34 -7.68
N GLU A 118 7.61 3.44 -7.00
CA GLU A 118 8.19 2.22 -7.58
C GLU A 118 7.13 1.24 -8.07
N SER A 119 5.93 1.23 -7.47
CA SER A 119 4.77 0.47 -7.94
C SER A 119 4.02 1.12 -9.12
N GLU A 120 4.60 2.14 -9.76
CA GLU A 120 3.95 2.93 -10.82
C GLU A 120 2.61 3.54 -10.36
N PHE A 121 2.57 3.97 -9.09
CA PHE A 121 1.38 4.55 -8.45
C PHE A 121 0.21 3.59 -8.24
N HIS A 122 0.42 2.28 -8.35
CA HIS A 122 -0.57 1.28 -7.97
C HIS A 122 -0.64 1.12 -6.43
N PRO A 123 -1.83 0.77 -5.88
CA PRO A 123 -1.96 0.49 -4.45
C PRO A 123 -0.93 -0.55 -3.98
N VAL A 124 -0.21 -0.23 -2.91
CA VAL A 124 0.76 -1.13 -2.27
C VAL A 124 0.13 -1.68 -0.99
N VAL A 125 0.10 -3.01 -0.86
CA VAL A 125 -0.45 -3.69 0.32
C VAL A 125 0.69 -4.25 1.14
N PHE A 126 0.76 -3.82 2.40
CA PHE A 126 1.70 -4.37 3.38
C PHE A 126 0.96 -5.37 4.27
N ALA A 127 1.49 -6.59 4.39
CA ALA A 127 0.93 -7.58 5.31
C ALA A 127 1.39 -7.30 6.75
N ALA A 128 0.46 -7.27 7.69
CA ALA A 128 0.81 -7.26 9.11
C ALA A 128 1.59 -8.55 9.45
N GLY A 129 2.88 -8.41 9.74
CA GLY A 129 3.78 -9.54 10.04
C GLY A 129 4.42 -10.24 8.84
N GLY A 130 4.37 -9.65 7.63
CA GLY A 130 5.03 -10.17 6.42
C GLY A 130 6.55 -9.92 6.34
N ALA A 131 7.20 -10.55 5.35
CA ALA A 131 8.66 -10.47 5.12
C ALA A 131 9.17 -9.07 4.74
N GLU A 132 8.29 -8.20 4.23
CA GLU A 132 8.47 -6.75 4.11
C GLU A 132 7.58 -6.10 5.18
N PRO A 133 8.09 -5.87 6.41
CA PRO A 133 7.34 -5.17 7.41
C PRO A 133 6.94 -3.79 6.87
N LEU A 134 5.75 -3.29 7.22
CA LEU A 134 5.59 -1.84 7.38
C LEU A 134 6.82 -1.40 8.17
N SER A 135 7.65 -0.58 7.54
CA SER A 135 9.05 -0.35 7.93
C SER A 135 9.25 -0.30 9.45
N ARG A 136 10.35 -0.87 9.96
CA ARG A 136 10.70 -0.74 11.38
C ARG A 136 10.90 0.75 11.72
N GLY A 137 9.89 1.36 12.33
CA GLY A 137 9.87 2.78 12.67
C GLY A 137 8.87 3.07 13.81
N PRO A 138 9.02 4.22 14.50
CA PRO A 138 8.16 4.60 15.63
C PRO A 138 6.67 4.60 15.29
N PHE A 139 6.29 4.83 14.03
CA PHE A 139 4.88 4.73 13.61
C PHE A 139 4.31 3.32 13.75
N VAL A 140 5.06 2.29 13.37
CA VAL A 140 4.60 0.89 13.45
C VAL A 140 4.51 0.40 14.88
N ALA A 141 5.37 0.91 15.77
CA ALA A 141 5.31 0.61 17.19
C ALA A 141 4.07 1.21 17.89
N GLU A 142 3.54 2.34 17.39
CA GLU A 142 2.35 2.99 17.93
C GLU A 142 1.04 2.34 17.45
N LEU A 143 1.11 1.48 16.44
CA LEU A 143 -0.04 0.72 15.91
C LEU A 143 -0.24 -0.65 16.58
N GLN A 144 0.62 -1.03 17.52
CA GLN A 144 0.56 -2.29 18.29
C GLN A 144 -0.05 -2.07 19.67
#